data_AF-A0A2N7PJ50-F1
#
_entry.id   AF-A0A2N7PJ50-F1
#
_cell.length_a   1.000
_cell.length_b   1.000
_cell.length_c   1.000
_cell.angle_alpha   90.00
_cell.angle_beta   90.00
_cell.angle_gamma   90.00
#
_symmetry.space_group_name_H-M   'P 1'
#
loop_
_entity.id
_entity.type
_entity.pdbx_description
1 polymer ?
#
loop_
_entity_poly.entity_id
_entity_poly.type
_entity_poly.pdbx_seq_one_letter_code
_entity_poly.pdbx_strand_id
1 'polypeptide(L)' 'MKVLFDPDIPEDLKEDLLKTIEEEKIGEICKQCGSDTLYVALINNLLDVKCYECGYSYLEIELSEE' A
#
# COMPACT_ATOMS: atom_id res chain seq x y z
N MET A 1 -7.84 -9.61 -3.84
CA MET A 1 -6.86 -8.57 -3.49
C MET A 1 -5.50 -9.19 -3.31
N LYS A 2 -4.53 -8.78 -4.12
CA LYS A 2 -3.11 -9.09 -3.94
C LYS A 2 -2.39 -7.81 -3.52
N VAL A 3 -1.57 -7.88 -2.49
CA VAL A 3 -0.74 -6.74 -2.06
C VAL A 3 0.72 -7.07 -2.35
N LEU A 4 1.38 -6.19 -3.09
CA LEU A 4 2.79 -6.23 -3.39
C LEU A 4 3.49 -5.15 -2.56
N PHE A 5 4.67 -5.47 -2.05
CA PHE A 5 5.47 -4.53 -1.28
C PHE A 5 6.75 -4.23 -2.04
N ASP A 6 7.18 -2.98 -1.94
CA ASP A 6 8.51 -2.58 -2.38
C ASP A 6 9.58 -3.42 -1.69
N PRO A 7 10.63 -3.89 -2.41
CA PRO A 7 11.72 -4.66 -1.82
C PRO A 7 12.44 -3.93 -0.67
N ASP A 8 12.39 -2.60 -0.65
CA ASP A 8 12.99 -1.79 0.41
C ASP A 8 12.16 -1.74 1.71
N ILE A 9 10.90 -2.22 1.69
CA ILE A 9 10.05 -2.27 2.88
C ILE A 9 10.48 -3.44 3.80
N PRO A 10 10.87 -3.18 5.06
CA PRO A 10 11.22 -4.23 6.00
C PRO A 10 10.02 -5.12 6.33
N GLU A 11 10.27 -6.41 6.57
CA GLU A 11 9.20 -7.40 6.80
C GLU A 11 8.34 -7.09 8.02
N ASP A 12 8.92 -6.47 9.05
CA ASP A 12 8.22 -6.04 10.28
C ASP A 12 7.06 -5.07 9.98
N LEU A 13 7.24 -4.17 9.00
CA LEU A 13 6.21 -3.22 8.59
C LEU A 13 5.16 -3.86 7.67
N LYS A 14 5.48 -4.95 6.97
CA LYS A 14 4.55 -5.58 6.02
C LYS A 14 3.31 -6.11 6.73
N GLU A 15 3.48 -6.73 7.90
CA GLU A 15 2.34 -7.24 8.68
C GLU A 15 1.44 -6.10 9.17
N ASP A 16 2.01 -4.99 9.61
CA ASP A 16 1.26 -3.83 10.10
C ASP A 16 0.51 -3.11 8.96
N LEU A 17 1.15 -3.01 7.79
CA LEU A 17 0.55 -2.47 6.57
C LEU A 17 -0.60 -3.35 6.08
N LEU A 18 -0.44 -4.67 6.10
CA LEU A 18 -1.52 -5.60 5.71
C LEU A 18 -2.75 -5.42 6.61
N LYS A 19 -2.55 -5.30 7.93
CA LYS A 19 -3.64 -5.02 8.86
C LYS A 19 -4.31 -3.68 8.56
N THR A 20 -3.53 -2.63 8.37
CA THR A 20 -4.06 -1.29 8.06
C THR A 20 -4.89 -1.31 6.77
N ILE A 21 -4.41 -1.99 5.72
CA ILE A 21 -5.14 -2.14 4.44
C ILE A 21 -6.46 -2.90 4.64
N GLU A 22 -6.45 -3.95 5.46
CA GLU A 22 -7.64 -4.75 5.76
C GLU A 22 -8.66 -3.98 6.63
N GLU A 23 -8.20 -3.28 7.67
CA GLU A 23 -9.03 -2.48 8.58
C GLU A 23 -9.71 -1.31 7.84
N GLU A 24 -8.95 -0.59 7.01
CA GLU A 24 -9.45 0.53 6.20
C GLU A 24 -10.24 0.06 4.96
N LYS A 25 -10.32 -1.26 4.73
CA LYS A 25 -10.97 -1.88 3.55
C LYS A 25 -10.46 -1.28 2.24
N ILE A 26 -9.16 -1.04 2.18
CA ILE A 26 -8.51 -0.42 1.02
C ILE A 26 -8.43 -1.45 -0.10
N GLY A 27 -8.93 -1.06 -1.28
CA GLY A 27 -8.54 -1.69 -2.53
C GLY A 27 -8.92 -3.17 -2.71
N GLU A 28 -10.06 -3.62 -2.17
CA GLU A 28 -10.66 -4.91 -2.57
C GLU A 28 -10.67 -5.07 -4.10
N ILE A 29 -11.11 -4.01 -4.79
CA ILE A 29 -10.97 -3.77 -6.23
C ILE A 29 -10.71 -2.27 -6.45
N CYS A 30 -9.80 -1.96 -7.37
CA CYS A 30 -9.52 -0.59 -7.75
C CYS A 30 -10.74 0.04 -8.43
N LYS A 31 -11.29 1.11 -7.84
CA LYS A 31 -12.44 1.83 -8.42
C LYS A 31 -12.13 2.60 -9.70
N GLN A 32 -10.85 2.80 -10.03
CA GLN A 32 -10.42 3.51 -11.25
C GLN A 32 -10.22 2.57 -12.44
N CYS A 33 -9.55 1.43 -12.24
CA CYS A 33 -9.20 0.51 -13.33
C CYS A 33 -9.77 -0.91 -13.18
N GLY A 34 -10.37 -1.24 -12.05
CA GLY A 34 -10.92 -2.58 -11.77
C GLY A 34 -9.88 -3.64 -11.36
N SER A 35 -8.62 -3.28 -11.21
CA SER A 35 -7.56 -4.21 -10.76
C SER A 35 -7.73 -4.60 -9.29
N ASP A 36 -7.47 -5.86 -8.94
CA ASP A 36 -7.44 -6.35 -7.56
C ASP A 36 -6.03 -6.34 -6.95
N THR A 37 -5.05 -5.73 -7.63
CA THR A 37 -3.65 -5.70 -7.17
C THR A 37 -3.27 -4.32 -6.64
N LEU A 38 -2.83 -4.28 -5.40
CA LEU A 38 -2.25 -3.12 -4.71
C LEU A 38 -0.72 -3.25 -4.65
N TYR A 39 -0.07 -2.10 -4.63
CA TYR A 39 1.36 -1.95 -4.45
C TYR A 39 1.63 -0.92 -3.37
N VAL A 40 2.44 -1.29 -2.39
CA VAL A 40 2.92 -0.38 -1.34
C VAL A 40 4.32 0.06 -1.73
N ALA A 41 4.45 1.33 -2.09
CA ALA A 41 5.72 1.94 -2.43
C ALA A 41 6.32 2.63 -1.20
N LEU A 42 7.63 2.49 -0.99
CA LEU A 42 8.37 3.27 0.00
C LEU A 42 9.15 4.37 -0.71
N ILE A 43 8.76 5.63 -0.51
CA ILE A 43 9.33 6.79 -1.20
C ILE A 43 9.79 7.79 -0.15
N ASN A 44 11.10 7.88 0.11
CA ASN A 44 11.68 8.83 1.07
C ASN A 44 10.94 8.83 2.43
N ASN A 45 10.82 7.66 3.07
CA ASN A 45 10.05 7.45 4.31
C ASN A 45 8.53 7.62 4.20
N LEU A 46 7.96 7.84 3.01
CA LEU A 46 6.52 7.80 2.80
C LEU A 46 6.11 6.42 2.27
N LEU A 47 5.22 5.74 2.98
CA LEU A 47 4.55 4.54 2.48
C LEU A 47 3.29 4.94 1.71
N ASP A 48 3.29 4.70 0.41
CA ASP A 48 2.17 4.98 -0.49
C ASP A 48 1.52 3.67 -0.95
N VAL A 49 0.30 3.41 -0.46
CA VAL A 49 -0.53 2.29 -0.89
C VAL A 49 -1.32 2.71 -2.12
N LYS A 50 -0.94 2.18 -3.27
CA LYS A 50 -1.55 2.52 -4.57
C LYS A 50 -1.96 1.31 -5.37
N CYS A 51 -2.80 1.51 -6.38
CA CYS A 51 -3.08 0.47 -7.35
C CYS A 51 -1.83 0.19 -8.19
N TYR A 52 -1.45 -1.07 -8.32
CA TYR A 52 -0.29 -1.48 -9.11
C TYR A 52 -0.45 -1.13 -10.60
N GLU A 53 -1.67 -1.24 -11.13
CA GLU A 53 -1.93 -1.07 -12.57
C GLU A 53 -2.08 0.39 -12.99
N CYS A 54 -2.89 1.18 -12.27
CA CYS A 54 -3.19 2.57 -12.68
C CYS A 54 -2.50 3.63 -11.83
N GLY A 55 -1.80 3.25 -10.76
CA GLY A 55 -1.10 4.18 -9.87
C GLY A 55 -2.02 5.02 -8.98
N TYR A 56 -3.32 4.73 -8.91
CA TYR A 56 -4.22 5.46 -8.00
C TYR A 56 -3.81 5.23 -6.55
N SER A 57 -3.45 6.30 -5.85
CA SER A 57 -3.11 6.26 -4.42
C SER A 57 -4.36 6.19 -3.55
N TYR A 58 -4.35 5.28 -2.58
CA TYR A 58 -5.40 5.08 -1.60
C TYR A 58 -5.04 5.68 -0.24
N LEU A 59 -3.77 5.54 0.15
CA LEU A 59 -3.30 5.91 1.47
C LEU A 59 -1.82 6.24 1.40
N GLU A 60 -1.45 7.34 2.06
CA GLU A 60 -0.08 7.79 2.21
C GLU A 60 0.20 7.88 3.72
N ILE A 61 1.22 7.16 4.19
CA ILE A 61 1.62 7.10 5.59
C ILE A 61 3.04 7.61 5.69
N GLU A 62 3.23 8.74 6.37
CA GLU A 62 4.56 9.30 6.62
C GLU A 62 5.19 8.56 7.81
N LEU A 63 6.32 7.88 7.59
CA LEU A 63 7.14 7.31 8.65
C LEU A 63 7.94 8.45 9.27
N SER A 64 7.37 9.13 10.26
CA SER A 64 8.13 10.09 11.07
C SER A 64 9.27 9.37 11.78
N GLU A 65 10.51 9.81 11.54
CA GLU A 65 11.65 9.49 12.41
C GLU A 65 11.45 10.24 13.73
N GLU A 66 11.20 9.50 14.81
CA GLU A 66 11.20 10.04 16.19
C GLU A 66 12.61 10.39 16.66
#